data_AF-A0A453JX82-F1
#
_entry.id   AF-A0A453JX82-F1
#
_cell.length_a   1.000
_cell.length_b   1.000
_cell.length_c   1.000
_cell.angle_alpha   90.00
_cell.angle_beta   90.00
_cell.angle_gamma   90.00
#
_symmetry.space_group_name_H-M   'P 1'
#
loop_
_entity.id
_entity.type
_entity.pdbx_description
1 polymer ?
#
loop_
_entity_poly.entity_id
_entity_poly.type
_entity_poly.pdbx_seq_one_letter_code
_entity_poly.pdbx_strand_id
1 'polypeptide(L)'
;MDNPDQDDQGLSTELENAKKELSDIHSKLIKGFMDIGATSTRNVAIKNIGELSYKPFQQACLKKLPPEEASKKASELYNFWQKQLLNPEWNPSKTVMEKGNPKEGD
;
A
#
# COMPACT_ATOMS: atom_id res chain seq x y z
N MET A 1 23.31 -43.10 11.17
CA MET A 1 22.25 -42.67 10.23
C MET A 1 21.95 -41.24 10.62
N ASP A 2 22.71 -40.31 10.08
CA ASP A 2 22.43 -38.88 10.21
C ASP A 2 21.24 -38.59 9.29
N ASN A 3 20.12 -38.17 9.89
CA ASN A 3 18.87 -37.95 9.20
C ASN A 3 18.88 -36.52 8.60
N PRO A 4 19.00 -36.35 7.28
CA PRO A 4 19.17 -35.03 6.63
C PRO A 4 17.92 -34.14 6.67
N ASP A 5 16.83 -34.61 7.26
CA ASP A 5 15.57 -33.87 7.36
C ASP A 5 15.49 -33.02 8.65
N GLN A 6 16.40 -33.22 9.61
CA GLN A 6 16.36 -32.52 10.91
C GLN A 6 16.89 -31.08 10.83
N ASP A 7 17.86 -30.85 9.95
CA ASP A 7 18.53 -29.58 9.71
C ASP A 7 17.68 -28.62 8.85
N ASP A 8 16.90 -29.15 7.90
CA ASP A 8 15.99 -28.34 7.08
C ASP A 8 14.74 -27.87 7.87
N GLN A 9 14.21 -28.72 8.77
CA GLN A 9 13.07 -28.37 9.63
C GLN A 9 13.41 -27.27 10.66
N GLY A 10 14.63 -27.27 11.20
CA GLY A 10 15.08 -26.24 12.15
C GLY A 10 15.17 -24.86 11.50
N LEU A 11 15.80 -24.78 10.33
CA LEU A 11 15.95 -23.54 9.55
C LEU A 11 14.61 -22.95 9.11
N SER A 12 13.66 -23.80 8.70
CA SER A 12 12.31 -23.37 8.32
C SER A 12 11.54 -22.78 9.51
N THR A 13 11.69 -23.38 10.70
CA THR A 13 11.05 -22.89 11.93
C THR A 13 11.64 -21.55 12.40
N GLU A 14 12.96 -21.40 12.34
CA GLU A 14 13.63 -20.15 12.73
C GLU A 14 13.29 -19.00 11.78
N LEU A 15 13.24 -19.26 10.47
CA LEU A 15 12.79 -18.28 9.48
C LEU A 15 11.35 -17.81 9.72
N GLU A 16 10.43 -18.74 10.05
CA GLU A 16 9.04 -18.40 10.30
C GLU A 16 8.88 -17.58 11.58
N ASN A 17 9.64 -17.91 12.63
CA ASN A 17 9.69 -17.12 13.86
C ASN A 17 10.22 -15.70 13.59
N ALA A 18 11.31 -15.55 12.84
CA ALA A 18 11.87 -14.25 12.49
C ALA A 18 10.87 -13.39 11.68
N LYS A 19 10.13 -14.01 10.74
CA LYS A 19 9.05 -13.32 9.99
C LYS A 19 7.93 -12.86 10.90
N LYS A 20 7.52 -13.71 11.84
CA LYS A 20 6.47 -13.40 12.81
C LYS A 20 6.87 -12.25 13.73
N GLU A 21 8.09 -12.28 14.27
CA GLU A 21 8.64 -11.20 15.10
C GLU A 21 8.71 -9.88 14.33
N LEU A 22 9.19 -9.91 13.09
CA LEU A 22 9.24 -8.73 12.23
C LEU A 22 7.83 -8.15 12.01
N SER A 23 6.84 -9.01 11.73
CA SER A 23 5.44 -8.61 11.55
C SER A 23 4.84 -8.01 12.83
N ASP A 24 5.14 -8.58 13.99
CA ASP A 24 4.68 -8.09 15.29
C ASP A 24 5.30 -6.73 15.64
N ILE A 25 6.62 -6.57 15.44
CA ILE A 25 7.32 -5.30 15.61
C ILE A 25 6.73 -4.23 14.69
N HIS A 26 6.51 -4.56 13.42
CA HIS A 26 5.92 -3.64 12.45
C HIS A 26 4.52 -3.19 12.88
N SER A 27 3.68 -4.13 13.32
CA SER A 27 2.33 -3.85 13.80
C SER A 27 2.33 -2.96 15.04
N LYS A 28 3.22 -3.24 16.01
CA LYS A 28 3.38 -2.44 17.23
C LYS A 28 3.85 -1.02 16.92
N LEU A 29 4.79 -0.87 15.97
CA LEU A 29 5.32 0.43 15.56
C LEU A 29 4.24 1.29 14.90
N ILE A 30 3.48 0.72 13.95
CA ILE A 30 2.35 1.41 13.31
C ILE A 30 1.34 1.87 14.37
N LYS A 31 0.96 0.99 15.29
CA LYS A 31 0.03 1.33 16.38
C LYS A 31 0.55 2.47 17.24
N GLY A 32 1.82 2.41 17.66
CA GLY A 32 2.43 3.47 18.44
C GLY A 32 2.40 4.83 17.74
N PHE A 33 2.66 4.86 16.43
CA PHE A 33 2.52 6.09 15.65
C PHE A 33 1.07 6.57 15.62
N MET A 34 0.09 5.69 15.39
CA MET A 34 -1.35 6.05 15.37
C MET A 34 -1.79 6.66 16.69
N ASP A 35 -1.35 6.09 17.80
CA ASP A 35 -1.67 6.58 19.14
C ASP A 35 -1.07 7.98 19.39
N ILE A 36 0.16 8.24 18.89
CA ILE A 36 0.77 9.59 18.94
C ILE A 36 -0.05 10.59 18.12
N GLY A 37 -0.46 10.22 16.91
CA GLY A 37 -1.30 11.08 16.06
C GLY A 37 -2.66 11.40 16.70
N ALA A 38 -3.27 10.43 17.38
CA ALA A 38 -4.58 10.59 18.03
C ALA A 38 -4.53 11.41 19.33
N THR A 39 -3.43 11.34 20.08
CA THR A 39 -3.30 11.97 21.41
C THR A 39 -2.53 13.29 21.40
N SER A 40 -1.72 13.56 20.37
CA SER A 40 -0.91 14.77 20.34
C SER A 40 -1.69 15.99 19.88
N THR A 41 -1.45 17.14 20.53
CA THR A 41 -1.93 18.46 20.09
C THR A 41 -1.21 18.99 18.85
N ARG A 42 -0.29 18.20 18.28
CA ARG A 42 0.46 18.51 17.06
C ARG A 42 -0.15 17.73 15.90
N ASN A 43 -0.27 18.37 14.74
CA ASN A 43 -0.83 17.75 13.52
C ASN A 43 0.16 16.74 12.89
N VAL A 44 0.46 15.64 13.58
CA VAL A 44 1.24 14.53 13.02
C VAL A 44 0.28 13.58 12.30
N ALA A 45 0.30 13.61 10.97
CA ALA A 45 -0.47 12.68 10.15
C ALA A 45 0.39 11.48 9.73
N ILE A 46 -0.18 10.28 9.80
CA ILE A 46 0.46 9.05 9.32
C ILE A 46 0.00 8.79 7.89
N LYS A 47 0.94 8.47 7.01
CA LYS A 47 0.66 8.11 5.63
C LYS A 47 1.41 6.83 5.30
N ASN A 48 0.67 5.80 4.88
CA ASN A 48 1.26 4.56 4.39
C ASN A 48 1.85 4.81 3.00
N ILE A 49 3.14 4.49 2.82
CA ILE A 49 3.79 4.59 1.51
C ILE A 49 3.18 3.52 0.60
N GLY A 50 2.71 3.93 -0.58
CA GLY A 50 2.03 3.03 -1.53
C GLY A 50 0.52 2.90 -1.33
N GLU A 51 -0.05 3.46 -0.26
CA GLU A 51 -1.51 3.50 -0.08
C GLU A 51 -2.09 4.81 -0.62
N LEU A 52 -3.19 4.69 -1.38
CA LEU A 52 -3.93 5.87 -1.85
C LEU A 52 -4.82 6.43 -0.75
N SER A 53 -5.01 7.76 -0.75
CA SER A 53 -6.08 8.36 0.04
C SER A 53 -7.40 8.22 -0.70
N TYR A 54 -8.47 7.81 -0.01
CA TYR A 54 -9.82 7.74 -0.58
C TYR A 54 -10.44 9.12 -0.85
N LYS A 55 -10.11 10.11 -0.01
CA LYS A 55 -10.74 11.44 0.00
C LYS A 55 -10.67 12.20 -1.34
N PRO A 56 -9.54 12.20 -2.08
CA PRO A 56 -9.48 12.80 -3.41
C PRO A 56 -10.46 12.18 -4.42
N PHE A 57 -10.64 10.86 -4.41
CA PHE A 57 -11.59 10.18 -5.30
C PHE A 57 -13.03 10.59 -4.99
N GLN A 58 -13.37 10.61 -3.69
CA GLN A 58 -14.68 11.06 -3.25
C GLN A 58 -14.96 12.50 -3.67
N GLN A 59 -14.01 13.42 -3.46
CA GLN A 59 -14.16 14.83 -3.84
C GLN A 59 -14.27 15.01 -5.36
N ALA A 60 -13.49 14.27 -6.15
CA ALA A 60 -13.53 14.33 -7.60
C ALA A 60 -14.87 13.81 -8.15
N CYS A 61 -15.39 12.72 -7.58
CA CYS A 61 -16.69 12.16 -7.98
C CYS A 61 -17.86 13.07 -7.56
N LEU A 62 -17.84 13.63 -6.34
CA LEU A 62 -18.89 14.55 -5.87
C LEU A 62 -18.98 15.83 -6.70
N LYS A 63 -17.88 16.26 -7.33
CA LYS A 63 -17.89 17.41 -8.24
C LYS A 63 -18.59 17.13 -9.57
N LYS A 64 -18.74 15.87 -9.97
CA LYS A 64 -19.20 15.46 -11.31
C LYS A 64 -20.48 14.63 -11.32
N LEU A 65 -20.83 13.99 -10.20
CA LEU A 65 -21.90 13.01 -10.10
C LEU A 65 -22.83 13.33 -8.92
N PRO A 66 -24.10 12.88 -8.98
CA PRO A 66 -24.99 12.91 -7.83
C PRO A 66 -24.37 12.18 -6.64
N PRO A 67 -24.62 12.61 -5.38
CA PRO A 67 -23.98 12.03 -4.19
C PRO A 67 -24.13 10.51 -4.07
N GLU A 68 -25.29 9.98 -4.50
CA GLU A 68 -25.63 8.56 -4.46
C GLU A 68 -24.76 7.72 -5.40
N GLU A 69 -24.44 8.24 -6.59
CA GLU A 69 -23.56 7.59 -7.57
C GLU A 69 -22.08 7.90 -7.32
N ALA A 70 -21.79 9.09 -6.78
CA ALA A 70 -20.44 9.57 -6.53
C ALA A 70 -19.67 8.66 -5.56
N SER A 71 -20.32 8.19 -4.49
CA SER A 71 -19.69 7.30 -3.51
C SER A 71 -19.29 5.95 -4.15
N LYS A 72 -20.19 5.37 -4.94
CA LYS A 72 -19.94 4.11 -5.65
C LYS A 72 -18.80 4.25 -6.64
N LYS A 73 -18.81 5.31 -7.45
CA LYS A 73 -17.77 5.58 -8.45
C LYS A 73 -16.41 5.89 -7.81
N ALA A 74 -16.40 6.62 -6.70
CA ALA A 74 -15.17 6.87 -5.95
C ALA A 74 -14.57 5.56 -5.42
N SER A 75 -15.40 4.66 -4.88
CA SER A 75 -14.97 3.35 -4.40
C SER A 75 -14.45 2.45 -5.52
N GLU A 76 -15.12 2.42 -6.68
CA GLU A 76 -14.66 1.69 -7.86
C GLU A 76 -13.26 2.16 -8.31
N LEU A 77 -13.08 3.47 -8.44
CA LEU A 77 -11.79 4.07 -8.84
C LEU A 77 -10.69 3.83 -7.80
N TYR A 78 -10.99 4.04 -6.52
CA TYR A 78 -10.05 3.80 -5.43
C TYR A 78 -9.52 2.37 -5.45
N ASN A 79 -10.43 1.39 -5.52
CA ASN A 79 -10.07 -0.03 -5.54
C ASN A 79 -9.29 -0.41 -6.79
N PHE A 80 -9.61 0.18 -7.94
CA PHE A 80 -8.86 -0.04 -9.18
C PHE A 80 -7.40 0.40 -9.03
N TRP A 81 -7.17 1.63 -8.57
CA TRP A 81 -5.81 2.17 -8.44
C TRP A 81 -5.01 1.53 -7.31
N GLN A 82 -5.67 1.16 -6.20
CA GLN A 82 -5.06 0.34 -5.15
C GLN A 82 -4.49 -0.97 -5.71
N LYS A 83 -5.28 -1.69 -6.52
CA LYS A 83 -4.82 -2.94 -7.14
C LYS A 83 -3.66 -2.74 -8.11
N GLN A 84 -3.64 -1.63 -8.84
CA GLN A 84 -2.52 -1.32 -9.73
C GLN A 84 -1.23 -1.02 -8.94
N LEU A 85 -1.32 -0.27 -7.83
CA LEU A 85 -0.16 0.02 -6.98
C LEU A 85 0.43 -1.22 -6.30
N LEU A 86 -0.41 -2.20 -5.99
CA LEU A 86 0.01 -3.48 -5.43
C LEU A 86 0.56 -4.44 -6.49
N ASN A 87 0.40 -4.13 -7.78
CA ASN A 87 0.93 -4.94 -8.85
C ASN A 87 2.39 -4.54 -9.14
N PRO A 88 3.38 -5.41 -8.85
CA PRO A 88 4.79 -5.10 -9.07
C PRO A 88 5.14 -4.92 -10.57
N GLU A 89 4.34 -5.49 -11.48
CA GLU A 89 4.49 -5.33 -12.93
C GLU A 89 3.88 -4.03 -13.46
N TRP A 90 3.21 -3.26 -12.60
CA TRP A 90 2.56 -2.03 -13.02
C TRP A 90 3.56 -0.87 -13.05
N ASN A 91 3.79 -0.34 -14.26
CA ASN A 91 4.59 0.85 -14.47
C ASN A 91 3.66 2.04 -14.83
N PRO A 92 3.37 2.95 -13.88
CA PRO A 92 2.48 4.09 -14.12
C PRO A 92 3.00 5.04 -15.20
N SER A 93 4.32 5.12 -15.36
CA SER A 93 4.98 5.85 -16.44
C SER A 93 5.49 4.87 -17.48
N LYS A 94 4.59 4.27 -18.27
CA LYS A 94 5.00 3.78 -19.58
C LYS A 94 5.36 5.01 -20.42
N THR A 95 6.65 5.33 -20.54
CA THR A 95 7.15 6.23 -21.57
C THR A 95 6.75 5.63 -22.91
N VAL A 96 5.70 6.15 -23.54
CA VAL A 96 5.38 5.78 -24.92
C VAL A 96 6.52 6.36 -25.75
N MET A 97 7.46 5.51 -26.14
CA MET A 97 8.49 5.88 -27.12
C MET A 97 7.83 5.97 -28.49
N GLU A 98 7.14 7.07 -28.76
CA GLU A 98 6.75 7.41 -30.11
C GLU A 98 8.00 7.97 -30.81
N LYS A 99 8.67 7.12 -31.58
CA LYS A 99 9.75 7.50 -32.51
C LYS A 99 11.06 7.99 -31.86
N GLY A 100 11.44 7.42 -30.72
CA GLY A 100 12.82 7.51 -30.19
C GLY A 100 13.18 8.78 -29.40
N ASN A 101 12.22 9.66 -29.11
CA ASN A 101 12.44 10.78 -28.19
C ASN A 101 11.50 10.69 -26.98
N PRO A 102 12.01 10.70 -25.74
CA PRO A 102 11.17 10.85 -24.56
C PRO A 102 10.59 12.26 -24.55
N LYS A 103 9.26 12.36 -24.52
CA LYS A 103 8.56 13.60 -24.16
C LYS A 103 7.99 13.43 -22.77
N GLU A 104 8.48 14.24 -21.84
CA GLU A 104 7.82 14.48 -20.56
C GLU A 104 6.47 15.13 -20.86
N GLY A 105 5.39 14.51 -20.41
CA GLY A 105 4.03 15.04 -20.59
C GLY A 105 3.70 16.03 -19.48
N ASP A 106 3.36 17.25 -19.88
CA ASP A 106 2.71 18.29 -19.05
C ASP A 106 1.41 17.81 -18.39
#